data_AF-A0A0A9Y060-F1
#
_entry.id   AF-A0A0A9Y060-F1
#
_cell.length_a   1.000
_cell.length_b   1.000
_cell.length_c   1.000
_cell.angle_alpha   90.00
_cell.angle_beta   90.00
_cell.angle_gamma   90.00
#
_symmetry.space_group_name_H-M   'P 1'
#
loop_
_entity.id
_entity.type
_entity.pdbx_description
1 polymer ?
#
loop_
_entity_poly.entity_id
_entity_poly.type
_entity_poly.pdbx_seq_one_letter_code
_entity_poly.pdbx_strand_id
1 'polypeptide(L)'
;KEVSLWCDNCAGQQKNKSMLVCLSNFLKTSQNLQKITLNFLITGHSMMTVDSVHAVIERAVRHKTVNAPSEWLTIVSIARYKPFPYDVIKMKYNDWMDWKSFGDQKSFQKMSDGTIFRI
;
A
#
# COMPACT_ATOMS: atom_id res chain seq x y z
N LYS A 1 7.41 -6.00 -19.96
CA LYS A 1 8.10 -5.11 -18.99
C LYS A 1 7.95 -5.68 -17.59
N GLU A 2 9.00 -5.62 -16.78
CA GLU A 2 9.01 -6.15 -15.42
C GLU A 2 9.10 -5.00 -14.40
N VAL A 3 8.39 -5.14 -13.27
CA VAL A 3 8.45 -4.19 -12.15
C VAL A 3 8.83 -4.94 -10.88
N SER A 4 9.82 -4.41 -10.17
CA SER A 4 10.24 -4.89 -8.86
C SER A 4 9.74 -3.93 -7.79
N LEU A 5 8.90 -4.42 -6.89
CA LEU A 5 8.40 -3.68 -5.74
C LEU A 5 9.19 -4.09 -4.50
N TRP A 6 9.51 -3.12 -3.67
CA TRP A 6 10.16 -3.33 -2.37
C TRP A 6 9.12 -3.08 -1.28
N CYS A 7 8.88 -4.10 -0.48
CA CYS A 7 7.86 -4.11 0.56
C CYS A 7 8.49 -4.31 1.93
N ASP A 8 7.92 -3.65 2.94
CA ASP A 8 8.19 -4.02 4.33
C ASP A 8 7.74 -5.45 4.59
N ASN A 9 8.42 -6.11 5.53
CA ASN A 9 8.15 -7.48 5.91
C ASN A 9 6.92 -7.64 6.83
N CYS A 10 6.19 -6.55 7.10
CA CYS A 10 4.99 -6.57 7.92
C CYS A 10 3.87 -7.39 7.26
N ALA A 11 3.61 -8.58 7.83
CA ALA A 11 2.70 -9.55 7.24
C ALA A 11 1.25 -9.04 7.12
N GLY A 12 0.76 -8.30 8.12
CA GLY A 12 -0.60 -7.75 8.11
C GLY A 12 -0.82 -6.70 7.02
N GLN A 13 0.21 -5.93 6.68
CA GLN A 13 0.12 -4.83 5.72
C GLN A 13 0.37 -5.30 4.29
N GLN A 14 1.50 -5.99 4.06
CA GLN A 14 2.00 -6.25 2.71
C GLN A 14 1.84 -7.70 2.26
N LYS A 15 1.65 -8.66 3.19
CA LYS A 15 1.50 -10.09 2.88
C LYS A 15 0.07 -10.61 3.07
N ASN A 16 -0.92 -9.75 2.88
CA ASN A 16 -2.32 -10.14 2.96
C ASN A 16 -2.89 -10.56 1.59
N LYS A 17 -4.00 -11.30 1.62
CA LYS A 17 -4.70 -11.77 0.42
C LYS A 17 -5.09 -10.60 -0.49
N SER A 18 -5.57 -9.50 0.07
CA SER A 18 -6.03 -8.32 -0.68
C SER A 18 -4.94 -7.69 -1.55
N MET A 19 -3.70 -7.64 -1.06
CA MET A 19 -2.55 -7.17 -1.83
C MET A 19 -2.27 -8.06 -3.04
N LEU A 20 -2.28 -9.38 -2.86
CA LEU A 20 -2.08 -10.33 -3.96
C LEU A 20 -3.21 -10.26 -5.00
N VAL A 21 -4.47 -10.12 -4.54
CA VAL A 21 -5.63 -9.92 -5.42
C VAL A 21 -5.46 -8.65 -6.27
N CYS A 22 -5.11 -7.54 -5.64
CA CYS A 22 -4.93 -6.25 -6.29
C CYS A 22 -3.85 -6.33 -7.38
N LEU A 23 -2.67 -6.86 -7.05
CA LEU A 23 -1.55 -6.98 -7.98
C LEU A 23 -1.85 -7.95 -9.14
N SER A 24 -2.53 -9.06 -8.85
CA SER A 24 -2.97 -10.02 -9.86
C SER A 24 -3.98 -9.40 -10.83
N ASN A 25 -4.95 -8.64 -10.31
CA ASN A 25 -5.91 -7.93 -11.16
C ASN A 25 -5.23 -6.85 -12.00
N PHE A 26 -4.25 -6.14 -11.44
CA PHE A 26 -3.47 -5.14 -12.15
C PHE A 26 -2.68 -5.78 -13.30
N LEU A 27 -2.00 -6.91 -13.06
CA LEU A 27 -1.31 -7.67 -14.10
C LEU A 27 -2.23 -8.06 -15.26
N LYS A 28 -3.45 -8.53 -14.96
CA LYS A 28 -4.44 -8.91 -15.98
C LYS A 28 -4.97 -7.72 -16.78
N THR A 29 -5.12 -6.57 -16.14
CA THR A 29 -5.69 -5.36 -16.76
C THR A 29 -4.64 -4.59 -17.56
N SER A 30 -3.37 -4.68 -17.14
CA SER A 30 -2.27 -3.99 -17.79
C SER A 30 -1.87 -4.67 -19.09
N GLN A 31 -1.83 -3.92 -20.20
CA GLN A 31 -1.37 -4.45 -21.49
C GLN A 31 0.17 -4.50 -21.61
N ASN A 32 0.88 -3.74 -20.77
CA ASN A 32 2.31 -3.50 -20.90
C ASN A 32 3.18 -4.22 -19.86
N LEU A 33 2.56 -4.75 -18.80
CA LEU A 33 3.26 -5.36 -17.67
C LEU A 33 3.17 -6.88 -17.78
N GLN A 34 4.31 -7.56 -17.66
CA GLN A 34 4.38 -9.02 -17.77
C GLN A 34 4.68 -9.70 -16.44
N LYS A 35 5.39 -9.01 -15.55
CA LYS A 35 5.86 -9.58 -14.28
C LYS A 35 5.95 -8.51 -13.20
N ILE A 36 5.45 -8.86 -12.02
CA ILE A 36 5.65 -8.12 -10.77
C ILE A 36 6.47 -9.01 -9.84
N THR A 37 7.61 -8.51 -9.39
CA THR A 37 8.43 -9.16 -8.36
C THR A 37 8.26 -8.41 -7.06
N LEU A 38 7.88 -9.11 -5.98
CA LEU A 38 7.78 -8.55 -4.64
C LEU A 38 9.02 -8.94 -3.83
N ASN A 39 9.85 -7.95 -3.49
CA ASN A 39 11.01 -8.14 -2.64
C ASN A 39 10.67 -7.68 -1.22
N PHE A 40 10.84 -8.57 -0.23
CA PHE A 40 10.62 -8.25 1.17
C PHE A 40 11.94 -8.01 1.88
N LEU A 41 11.99 -6.95 2.67
CA LEU A 41 13.17 -6.62 3.48
C LEU A 41 13.38 -7.65 4.61
N ILE A 42 14.64 -7.85 5.00
CA ILE A 42 14.99 -8.73 6.12
C ILE A 42 14.57 -8.05 7.43
N THR A 43 14.10 -8.85 8.40
CA THR A 43 13.74 -8.36 9.74
C THR A 43 14.95 -7.77 10.47
N GLY A 44 14.83 -6.55 11.03
CA GLY A 44 15.84 -5.96 11.93
C GLY A 44 16.48 -4.65 11.45
N HIS A 45 16.34 -4.29 10.17
CA HIS A 45 16.85 -3.03 9.60
C HIS A 45 15.87 -2.40 8.59
N SER A 46 14.57 -2.47 8.88
CA SER A 46 13.48 -2.04 8.00
C SER A 46 13.22 -0.53 8.08
N MET A 47 14.27 0.31 7.99
CA MET A 47 14.04 1.74 7.85
C MET A 47 13.79 2.04 6.37
N MET A 48 12.54 1.94 5.93
CA MET A 48 12.18 2.40 4.60
C MET A 48 12.13 3.92 4.57
N THR A 49 12.41 4.51 3.42
CA THR A 49 12.24 5.95 3.21
C THR A 49 10.82 6.40 3.50
N VAL A 50 9.82 5.53 3.28
CA VAL A 50 8.42 5.73 3.65
C VAL A 50 8.21 5.92 5.16
N ASP A 51 8.99 5.29 6.02
CA ASP A 51 8.83 5.42 7.48
C ASP A 51 9.24 6.81 7.95
N SER A 52 10.20 7.45 7.25
CA SER A 52 10.59 8.83 7.52
C SER A 52 9.44 9.82 7.27
N VAL A 53 8.59 9.55 6.28
CA VAL A 53 7.40 10.38 5.98
C VAL A 53 6.40 10.28 7.13
N HIS A 54 6.12 9.05 7.59
CA HIS A 54 5.22 8.80 8.71
C HIS A 54 5.72 9.48 9.99
N ALA A 55 7.02 9.37 10.29
CA ALA A 55 7.61 10.01 11.47
C ALA A 55 7.49 11.55 11.44
N VAL A 56 7.64 12.18 10.27
CA VAL A 56 7.46 13.64 10.12
C VAL A 56 6.00 14.04 10.33
N ILE A 57 5.06 13.28 9.76
CA ILE A 57 3.62 13.54 9.94
C ILE A 57 3.22 13.36 11.41
N GLU A 58 3.66 12.28 12.06
CA GLU A 58 3.37 12.03 13.48
C GLU A 58 3.89 13.16 14.37
N ARG A 59 5.12 13.62 14.11
CA ARG A 59 5.69 14.78 14.81
C ARG A 59 4.88 16.06 14.57
N ALA A 60 4.38 16.28 13.37
CA ALA A 60 3.57 17.45 13.03
C ALA A 60 2.17 17.43 13.69
N VAL A 61 1.63 16.23 13.96
CA VAL A 61 0.31 16.02 14.59
C VAL A 61 0.39 16.00 16.11
N ARG A 62 1.51 15.58 16.71
CA ARG A 62 1.66 15.37 18.16
C ARG A 62 1.15 16.50 19.07
N HIS A 63 1.21 17.75 18.61
CA HIS A 63 0.80 18.93 19.37
C HIS A 63 -0.40 19.67 18.75
N LYS A 64 -1.15 18.99 17.87
CA LYS A 64 -2.34 19.55 17.19
C LYS A 64 -3.56 18.69 17.51
N THR A 65 -4.65 19.34 17.85
CA THR A 65 -5.95 18.67 17.97
C THR A 65 -6.57 18.58 16.58
N VAL A 66 -6.90 17.37 16.13
CA VAL A 66 -7.59 17.13 14.86
C VAL A 66 -9.03 16.77 15.15
N ASN A 67 -9.96 17.65 14.77
CA ASN A 67 -11.39 17.52 15.04
C ASN A 67 -12.15 16.99 13.81
N ALA A 68 -11.63 17.20 12.60
CA ALA A 68 -12.27 16.76 11.36
C ALA A 68 -11.31 16.03 10.41
N PRO A 69 -11.76 15.00 9.67
CA PRO A 69 -10.95 14.31 8.67
C PRO A 69 -10.35 15.24 7.60
N SER A 70 -11.05 16.33 7.26
CA SER A 70 -10.56 17.32 6.29
C SER A 70 -9.30 18.05 6.74
N GLU A 71 -9.08 18.19 8.05
CA GLU A 71 -7.90 18.88 8.60
C GLU A 71 -6.61 18.08 8.39
N TRP A 72 -6.72 16.75 8.28
CA TRP A 72 -5.57 15.89 7.97
C TRP A 72 -4.90 16.26 6.65
N LEU A 73 -5.67 16.66 5.64
CA LEU A 73 -5.11 17.07 4.34
C LEU A 73 -4.16 18.25 4.50
N THR A 74 -4.59 19.26 5.26
CA THR A 74 -3.79 20.43 5.57
C THR A 74 -2.57 20.05 6.40
N ILE A 75 -2.74 19.28 7.47
CA ILE A 75 -1.64 18.90 8.37
C ILE A 75 -0.57 18.08 7.64
N VAL A 76 -0.99 17.11 6.83
CA VAL A 76 -0.07 16.30 6.03
C VAL A 76 0.66 17.18 5.02
N SER A 77 -0.04 18.08 4.31
CA SER A 77 0.63 18.93 3.30
C SER A 77 1.77 19.76 3.90
N ILE A 78 1.56 20.33 5.09
CA ILE A 78 2.55 21.20 5.76
C ILE A 78 3.51 20.43 6.69
N ALA A 79 3.39 19.11 6.82
CA ALA A 79 4.17 18.33 7.77
C ALA A 79 5.69 18.41 7.50
N ARG A 80 6.08 18.43 6.21
CA ARG A 80 7.48 18.53 5.80
C ARG A 80 7.81 19.94 5.34
N TYR A 81 8.71 20.60 6.05
CA TYR A 81 9.17 21.95 5.70
C TYR A 81 10.29 21.96 4.65
N LYS A 82 11.26 21.03 4.74
CA LYS A 82 12.37 20.87 3.78
C LYS A 82 12.38 19.47 3.17
N PRO A 83 12.71 19.29 1.87
CA PRO A 83 13.01 20.33 0.89
C PRO A 83 11.78 21.12 0.41
N PHE A 84 10.58 20.53 0.45
CA PHE A 84 9.31 21.18 0.11
C PHE A 84 8.13 20.43 0.78
N PRO A 85 6.95 21.08 0.93
CA PRO A 85 5.70 20.45 1.41
C PRO A 85 5.34 19.14 0.69
N TYR A 86 4.49 18.31 1.30
CA TYR A 86 3.97 17.13 0.60
C TYR A 86 2.84 17.53 -0.35
N ASP A 87 2.83 16.94 -1.55
CA ASP A 87 1.68 17.01 -2.45
C ASP A 87 0.61 16.03 -1.98
N VAL A 88 -0.57 16.53 -1.65
CA VAL A 88 -1.63 15.75 -1.02
C VAL A 88 -2.83 15.67 -1.97
N ILE A 89 -3.10 14.46 -2.45
CA ILE A 89 -4.23 14.18 -3.31
C ILE A 89 -5.42 13.76 -2.46
N LYS A 90 -6.50 14.56 -2.50
CA LYS A 90 -7.75 14.23 -1.82
C LYS A 90 -8.53 13.17 -2.63
N MET A 91 -8.63 11.97 -2.07
CA MET A 91 -9.41 10.88 -2.66
C MET A 91 -10.84 10.85 -2.09
N LYS A 92 -11.81 10.45 -2.91
CA LYS A 92 -13.20 10.20 -2.54
C LYS A 92 -13.40 8.72 -2.24
N TYR A 93 -14.51 8.38 -1.58
CA TYR A 93 -14.85 6.99 -1.27
C TYR A 93 -14.87 6.09 -2.52
N ASN A 94 -15.43 6.60 -3.63
CA ASN A 94 -15.56 5.85 -4.88
C ASN A 94 -14.22 5.57 -5.59
N ASP A 95 -13.13 6.21 -5.17
CA ASP A 95 -11.80 5.94 -5.72
C ASP A 95 -11.19 4.65 -5.13
N TRP A 96 -11.77 4.13 -4.05
CA TRP A 96 -11.30 2.93 -3.35
C TRP A 96 -12.07 1.69 -3.81
N MET A 97 -11.32 0.63 -4.10
CA MET A 97 -11.86 -0.67 -4.49
C MET A 97 -11.82 -1.65 -3.31
N ASP A 98 -12.89 -2.40 -3.09
CA ASP A 98 -12.91 -3.48 -2.09
C ASP A 98 -12.27 -4.76 -2.64
N TRP A 99 -10.97 -4.87 -2.40
CA TRP A 99 -10.19 -6.05 -2.80
C TRP A 99 -10.50 -7.30 -1.98
N LYS A 100 -11.12 -7.18 -0.79
CA LYS A 100 -11.51 -8.34 0.01
C LYS A 100 -12.68 -9.04 -0.66
N SER A 101 -13.77 -8.31 -0.90
CA SER A 101 -14.95 -8.86 -1.57
C SER A 101 -14.63 -9.35 -2.99
N PHE A 102 -13.79 -8.61 -3.73
CA PHE A 102 -13.36 -9.03 -5.07
C PHE A 102 -12.57 -10.36 -5.06
N GLY A 103 -11.70 -10.56 -4.06
CA GLY A 103 -10.93 -11.78 -3.90
C GLY A 103 -11.70 -12.98 -3.33
N ASP A 104 -12.89 -12.76 -2.79
CA ASP A 104 -13.79 -13.83 -2.33
C ASP A 104 -14.73 -14.29 -3.45
N GLN A 105 -15.18 -13.36 -4.30
CA GLN A 105 -15.96 -13.68 -5.52
C GLN A 105 -15.13 -14.46 -6.55
N LYS A 106 -13.87 -14.06 -6.76
CA LYS A 106 -12.90 -14.83 -7.55
C LYS A 106 -12.21 -15.81 -6.62
N SER A 107 -12.90 -16.89 -6.28
CA SER A 107 -12.37 -17.94 -5.42
C SER A 107 -10.94 -18.32 -5.83
N PHE A 108 -10.00 -18.05 -4.94
CA PHE A 108 -8.70 -18.72 -4.97
C PHE A 108 -8.99 -20.20 -4.75
N GLN A 109 -9.13 -20.96 -5.83
CA GLN A 109 -9.33 -22.39 -5.70
C GLN A 109 -8.05 -22.97 -5.09
N LYS A 110 -8.18 -23.54 -3.88
CA LYS A 110 -7.15 -24.41 -3.32
C LYS A 110 -7.00 -25.59 -4.29
N MET A 111 -5.86 -25.69 -4.96
CA MET A 111 -5.48 -26.94 -5.61
C MET A 111 -5.26 -27.98 -4.51
N SER A 112 -5.79 -29.19 -4.73
CA SER A 112 -5.76 -30.31 -3.80
C SER A 112 -4.36 -30.88 -3.51
N ASP A 113 -3.30 -30.37 -4.14
CA ASP A 113 -1.93 -30.88 -3.97
C ASP A 113 -1.03 -30.10 -2.98
N GLY A 114 -1.55 -29.02 -2.35
CA GLY A 114 -0.76 -28.23 -1.41
C GLY A 114 0.18 -27.19 -2.03
N THR A 115 0.26 -27.10 -3.36
CA THR A 115 0.96 -26.01 -4.06
C THR A 115 0.03 -24.82 -4.26
N ILE A 116 0.49 -23.66 -3.80
CA ILE A 116 -0.29 -22.45 -3.67
C ILE A 116 -0.29 -21.61 -4.97
N PHE A 117 -1.51 -21.28 -5.44
CA PHE A 117 -2.00 -20.26 -6.40
C PHE A 117 -1.70 -20.38 -7.91
N ARG A 118 -2.78 -20.55 -8.70
CA ARG A 118 -2.88 -20.18 -10.12
C ARG A 118 -3.59 -18.82 -10.24
N ILE A 119 -2.97 -17.88 -10.95
CA ILE A 119 -3.56 -16.59 -11.35
C ILE A 119 -4.51 -16.79 -12.51
#